data_AF-A0A3D4JTD5-F1
#
_entry.id   AF-A0A3D4JTD5-F1
#
_cell.length_a   1.000
_cell.length_b   1.000
_cell.length_c   1.000
_cell.angle_alpha   90.00
_cell.angle_beta   90.00
_cell.angle_gamma   90.00
#
_symmetry.space_group_name_H-M   'P 1'
#
loop_
_entity.id
_entity.type
_entity.pdbx_description
1 polymer ?
#
loop_
_entity_poly.entity_id
_entity_poly.type
_entity_poly.pdbx_seq_one_letter_code
_entity_poly.pdbx_strand_id
1 'polypeptide(L)'
;MRTANSAMNNSIIIGNCINLPNQVDALVIGSNKSRRINSSEAIIYGELPNNRLSINAPLTIPSQYMPNAQGSSEFSKNIVAKPDGTFGWENKTEYIPFTGADSTKPVTGDIFIKDSSNYTQLTSQYIFSADNSDTGSLLGSDGIKFIEIGSDVASISKSGIVTQGESFTITCNKPKSRGLIGYYDYTDNIDELDYVQKKYIDKKSSYSKTEIKTNGKWINGKTIYTKTVFYDEIPQNGIIEIYKDFDNIETIISNQMFTEWWANEIAFAGNQWNGELFISINQMLVRILNVKIPNSDYSKIDSFTLTLEYTKLTD
;
A
#
# COMPACT_ATOMS: atom_id res chain seq x y z
N MET A 1 41.20 84.04 10.85
CA MET A 1 40.15 83.56 9.93
C MET A 1 40.81 83.32 8.57
N ARG A 2 40.48 82.19 7.92
CA ARG A 2 41.01 81.63 6.65
C ARG A 2 42.33 80.85 6.73
N THR A 3 42.13 79.54 6.85
CA THR A 3 42.98 78.40 6.55
C THR A 3 43.57 78.45 5.14
N ALA A 4 44.87 78.17 5.01
CA ALA A 4 45.43 77.54 3.83
C ALA A 4 45.90 76.15 4.24
N ASN A 5 44.99 75.17 4.22
CA ASN A 5 45.41 73.77 4.18
C ASN A 5 46.04 73.57 2.80
N SER A 6 47.37 73.70 2.69
CA SER A 6 48.08 73.17 1.55
C SER A 6 47.76 71.67 1.50
N ALA A 7 47.11 71.21 0.42
CA ALA A 7 46.95 69.78 0.19
C ALA A 7 48.36 69.17 0.23
N MET A 8 48.64 68.38 1.27
CA MET A 8 49.90 67.69 1.39
C MET A 8 49.85 66.52 0.42
N ASN A 9 50.47 66.69 -0.74
CA ASN A 9 50.65 65.63 -1.71
C ASN A 9 51.62 64.60 -1.14
N ASN A 10 51.15 63.40 -0.83
CA ASN A 10 51.96 62.36 -0.18
C ASN A 10 52.10 61.16 -1.10
N SER A 11 53.29 60.98 -1.68
CA SER A 11 53.60 59.83 -2.51
C SER A 11 54.65 58.95 -1.84
N ILE A 12 54.44 57.63 -1.87
CA ILE A 12 55.39 56.63 -1.37
C ILE A 12 55.87 55.82 -2.56
N ILE A 13 57.18 55.85 -2.82
CA ILE A 13 57.78 55.21 -3.99
C ILE A 13 58.93 54.31 -3.53
N ILE A 14 58.87 53.03 -3.90
CA ILE A 14 59.84 52.01 -3.50
C ILE A 14 60.30 51.24 -4.74
N GLY A 15 61.59 51.32 -5.06
CA GLY A 15 62.24 50.52 -6.11
C GLY A 15 63.15 51.34 -7.05
N ASN A 16 63.54 50.76 -8.20
CA ASN A 16 64.47 51.38 -9.15
C ASN A 16 63.88 51.46 -10.56
N CYS A 17 64.42 52.40 -11.37
CA CYS A 17 64.02 52.61 -12.76
C CYS A 17 62.52 52.91 -12.93
N ILE A 18 61.92 53.69 -12.03
CA ILE A 18 60.53 54.15 -12.15
C ILE A 18 60.54 55.57 -12.72
N ASN A 19 59.74 55.80 -13.77
CA ASN A 19 59.48 57.12 -14.33
C ASN A 19 58.31 57.76 -13.57
N LEU A 20 58.54 58.93 -12.97
CA LEU A 20 57.61 59.58 -12.02
C LEU A 20 57.15 60.98 -12.45
N PRO A 21 56.71 61.22 -13.70
CA PRO A 21 56.23 62.55 -14.05
C PRO A 21 54.91 62.82 -13.30
N ASN A 22 54.95 63.75 -12.36
CA ASN A 22 53.80 64.37 -11.69
C ASN A 22 52.91 63.43 -10.85
N GLN A 23 53.48 62.43 -10.17
CA GLN A 23 52.74 61.55 -9.27
C GLN A 23 52.41 62.27 -7.95
N VAL A 24 51.14 62.64 -7.79
CA VAL A 24 50.57 63.23 -6.58
C VAL A 24 49.67 62.17 -5.92
N ASP A 25 49.83 61.97 -4.61
CA ASP A 25 49.02 61.04 -3.82
C ASP A 25 49.05 59.61 -4.40
N ALA A 26 50.25 59.08 -4.64
CA ALA A 26 50.44 57.77 -5.25
C ALA A 26 51.25 56.81 -4.37
N LEU A 27 50.92 55.51 -4.44
CA LEU A 27 51.75 54.42 -3.93
C LEU A 27 52.36 53.67 -5.11
N VAL A 28 53.69 53.61 -5.23
CA VAL A 28 54.35 52.90 -6.33
C VAL A 28 55.43 51.97 -5.80
N ILE A 29 55.28 50.68 -6.03
CA ILE A 29 56.29 49.67 -5.68
C ILE A 29 56.62 48.86 -6.93
N GLY A 30 57.83 49.04 -7.45
CA GLY A 30 58.21 48.42 -8.71
C GLY A 30 59.70 48.55 -9.00
N SER A 31 60.25 47.56 -9.69
CA SER A 31 61.66 47.53 -10.06
C SER A 31 61.77 46.93 -11.44
N ASN A 32 62.57 47.56 -12.31
CA ASN A 32 62.91 47.00 -13.60
C ASN A 32 64.41 47.10 -13.84
N LYS A 33 65.01 45.98 -14.28
CA LYS A 33 66.46 45.87 -14.48
C LYS A 33 66.94 46.46 -15.80
N SER A 34 66.05 46.60 -16.79
CA SER A 34 66.45 46.82 -18.20
C SER A 34 66.00 48.16 -18.76
N ARG A 35 64.90 48.74 -18.25
CA ARG A 35 64.42 50.04 -18.71
C ARG A 35 63.69 50.79 -17.61
N ARG A 36 63.49 52.09 -17.81
CA ARG A 36 62.53 52.85 -17.00
C ARG A 36 61.12 52.32 -17.27
N ILE A 37 60.37 52.09 -16.20
CA ILE A 37 58.97 51.70 -16.24
C ILE A 37 58.08 52.84 -15.78
N ASN A 38 56.90 52.97 -16.36
CA ASN A 38 55.92 53.93 -15.86
C ASN A 38 55.29 53.43 -14.55
N SER A 39 54.71 54.32 -13.76
CA SER A 39 54.03 53.95 -12.50
C SER A 39 52.94 52.89 -12.70
N SER A 40 52.24 52.90 -13.84
CA SER A 40 51.23 51.89 -14.22
C SER A 40 51.80 50.50 -14.48
N GLU A 41 53.11 50.36 -14.70
CA GLU A 41 53.81 49.08 -14.91
C GLU A 41 54.45 48.54 -13.60
N ALA A 42 54.31 49.27 -12.48
CA ALA A 42 54.84 48.84 -11.19
C ALA A 42 54.07 47.61 -10.66
N ILE A 43 54.74 46.78 -9.84
CA ILE A 43 54.14 45.57 -9.26
C ILE A 43 52.98 45.92 -8.33
N ILE A 44 53.08 47.02 -7.60
CA ILE A 44 51.97 47.63 -6.87
C ILE A 44 51.88 49.09 -7.30
N TYR A 45 50.68 49.49 -7.70
CA TYR A 45 50.38 50.87 -8.06
C TYR A 45 49.06 51.31 -7.42
N GLY A 46 49.10 52.38 -6.63
CA GLY A 46 47.95 52.95 -5.95
C GLY A 46 47.69 54.38 -6.40
N GLU A 47 46.44 54.65 -6.78
CA GLU A 47 45.89 56.00 -6.98
C GLU A 47 45.07 56.36 -5.74
N LEU A 48 45.70 57.01 -4.76
CA LEU A 48 45.08 57.27 -3.47
C LEU A 48 43.82 58.16 -3.59
N PRO A 49 43.75 59.18 -4.47
CA PRO A 49 42.52 59.97 -4.65
C PRO A 49 41.35 59.17 -5.22
N ASN A 50 41.63 58.09 -5.96
CA ASN A 50 40.63 57.26 -6.62
C ASN A 50 40.35 55.95 -5.88
N ASN A 51 40.94 55.75 -4.70
CA ASN A 51 40.84 54.51 -3.91
C ASN A 51 41.15 53.24 -4.71
N ARG A 52 42.08 53.34 -5.67
CA ARG A 52 42.43 52.21 -6.55
C ARG A 52 43.81 51.69 -6.20
N LEU A 53 43.92 50.38 -5.98
CA LEU A 53 45.19 49.67 -5.83
C LEU A 53 45.24 48.54 -6.86
N SER A 54 46.27 48.56 -7.69
CA SER A 54 46.56 47.53 -8.68
C SER A 54 47.75 46.70 -8.23
N ILE A 55 47.62 45.38 -8.28
CA ILE A 55 48.73 44.43 -8.12
C ILE A 55 49.00 43.80 -9.49
N ASN A 56 50.08 44.22 -10.14
CA ASN A 56 50.47 43.76 -11.48
C ASN A 56 51.41 42.54 -11.42
N ALA A 57 51.15 41.63 -10.49
CA ALA A 57 51.87 40.38 -10.31
C ALA A 57 50.96 39.31 -9.67
N PRO A 58 51.29 38.01 -9.78
CA PRO A 58 50.60 36.99 -9.01
C PRO A 58 50.69 37.25 -7.50
N LEU A 59 49.54 37.20 -6.81
CA LEU A 59 49.45 37.29 -5.35
C LEU A 59 49.50 35.88 -4.74
N THR A 60 50.60 35.54 -4.08
CA THR A 60 50.76 34.27 -3.35
C THR A 60 50.64 34.52 -1.85
N ILE A 61 49.64 33.94 -1.19
CA ILE A 61 49.52 33.97 0.28
C ILE A 61 49.79 32.57 0.82
N PRO A 62 50.70 32.41 1.80
CA PRO A 62 50.95 31.11 2.42
C PRO A 62 49.67 30.48 2.99
N SER A 63 49.55 29.15 2.90
CA SER A 63 48.33 28.42 3.27
C SER A 63 47.95 28.55 4.75
N GLN A 64 48.88 28.88 5.64
CA GLN A 64 48.58 29.17 7.05
C GLN A 64 47.82 30.51 7.25
N TYR A 65 47.80 31.38 6.24
CA TYR A 65 47.16 32.69 6.29
C TYR A 65 45.97 32.84 5.33
N MET A 66 45.74 31.86 4.46
CA MET A 66 44.50 31.73 3.68
C MET A 66 43.84 30.39 3.96
N PRO A 67 42.62 30.35 4.52
CA PRO A 67 41.90 29.10 4.70
C PRO A 67 41.68 28.46 3.33
N ASN A 68 42.27 27.28 3.13
CA ASN A 68 42.17 26.54 1.90
C ASN A 68 40.75 25.95 1.78
N ALA A 69 39.94 26.50 0.86
CA ALA A 69 38.58 26.04 0.59
C ALA A 69 38.46 24.57 0.17
N GLN A 70 39.55 23.94 -0.27
CA GLN A 70 39.58 22.53 -0.72
C GLN A 70 40.22 21.58 0.29
N GLY A 71 40.76 22.06 1.43
CA GLY A 71 41.68 21.27 2.26
C GLY A 71 41.28 20.98 3.70
N SER A 72 40.30 21.68 4.30
CA SER A 72 39.89 21.47 5.70
C SER A 72 38.39 21.61 5.91
N SER A 73 37.83 20.75 6.78
CA SER A 73 36.44 20.79 7.24
C SER A 73 36.20 21.79 8.38
N GLU A 74 37.25 22.42 8.90
CA GLU A 74 37.18 23.39 10.00
C GLU A 74 36.70 24.78 9.57
N PHE A 75 36.66 25.05 8.26
CA PHE A 75 36.25 26.33 7.70
C PHE A 75 34.86 26.24 7.05
N SER A 76 33.96 27.13 7.45
CA SER A 76 32.56 27.16 7.00
C SER A 76 32.28 28.14 5.85
N LYS A 77 33.30 28.84 5.33
CA LYS A 77 33.14 29.90 4.32
C LYS A 77 34.21 29.86 3.22
N ASN A 78 33.82 30.25 2.01
CA ASN A 78 34.72 30.48 0.88
C ASN A 78 35.05 31.98 0.76
N ILE A 79 36.25 32.33 0.28
CA ILE A 79 36.56 33.70 -0.17
C ILE A 79 36.01 33.88 -1.58
N VAL A 80 35.23 34.94 -1.79
CA VAL A 80 34.65 35.29 -3.10
C VAL A 80 34.86 36.75 -3.44
N ALA A 81 35.07 37.03 -4.72
CA ALA A 81 35.03 38.39 -5.26
C ALA A 81 33.56 38.84 -5.42
N LYS A 82 33.21 39.99 -4.86
CA LYS A 82 31.84 40.53 -4.90
C LYS A 82 31.65 41.52 -6.05
N PRO A 83 30.39 41.74 -6.48
CA PRO A 83 30.07 42.75 -7.49
C PRO A 83 30.44 44.19 -7.11
N ASP A 84 30.57 44.48 -5.81
CA ASP A 84 31.01 45.79 -5.29
C ASP A 84 32.53 46.01 -5.36
N GLY A 85 33.28 45.06 -5.92
CA GLY A 85 34.73 45.12 -6.08
C GLY A 85 35.52 44.73 -4.83
N THR A 86 34.85 44.29 -3.76
CA THR A 86 35.51 43.79 -2.54
C THR A 86 35.66 42.27 -2.55
N PHE A 87 36.63 41.74 -1.80
CA PHE A 87 36.61 40.34 -1.40
C PHE A 87 35.76 40.19 -0.14
N GLY A 88 34.97 39.13 -0.07
CA GLY A 88 34.30 38.75 1.16
C GLY A 88 34.05 37.27 1.26
N TRP A 89 33.09 36.89 2.10
CA TRP A 89 32.86 35.51 2.46
C TRP A 89 31.45 35.06 2.06
N GLU A 90 31.35 33.88 1.46
CA GLU A 90 30.08 33.15 1.31
C GLU A 90 30.09 31.88 2.18
N ASN A 91 28.91 31.38 2.54
CA ASN A 91 28.82 30.09 3.24
C ASN A 91 29.21 28.96 2.29
N LYS A 92 29.95 27.99 2.81
CA LYS A 92 30.26 26.76 2.07
C LYS A 92 28.98 25.96 1.86
N THR A 93 28.69 25.55 0.62
CA THR A 93 27.64 24.58 0.34
C THR A 93 28.13 23.19 0.71
N GLU A 94 27.48 22.53 1.66
CA GLU A 94 27.77 21.15 2.04
C GLU A 94 26.90 20.20 1.20
N TYR A 95 27.54 19.35 0.40
CA TYR A 95 26.90 18.18 -0.21
C TYR A 95 27.02 17.00 0.75
N ILE A 96 26.09 16.06 0.68
CA ILE A 96 26.27 14.76 1.33
C ILE A 96 27.45 14.06 0.62
N PRO A 97 28.58 13.78 1.30
CA PRO A 97 29.70 13.12 0.65
C PRO A 97 29.32 11.69 0.25
N PHE A 98 30.03 11.10 -0.72
CA PHE A 98 29.77 9.72 -1.18
C PHE A 98 29.85 8.67 -0.05
N THR A 99 30.51 9.00 1.05
CA THR A 99 30.61 8.17 2.27
C THR A 99 29.37 8.25 3.17
N GLY A 100 28.39 9.07 2.84
CA GLY A 100 27.20 9.32 3.66
C GLY A 100 27.39 10.44 4.69
N ALA A 101 26.30 10.81 5.36
CA ALA A 101 26.31 11.85 6.40
C ALA A 101 26.96 11.32 7.69
N ASP A 102 27.71 12.19 8.38
CA ASP A 102 28.25 11.90 9.71
C ASP A 102 27.09 11.73 10.71
N SER A 103 27.20 10.75 11.60
CA SER A 103 26.23 10.50 12.68
C SER A 103 25.91 11.74 13.56
N THR A 104 26.83 12.69 13.62
CA THR A 104 26.70 13.95 14.38
C THR A 104 26.14 15.11 13.54
N LYS A 105 25.95 14.91 12.24
CA LYS A 105 25.40 15.88 11.27
C LYS A 105 24.37 15.20 10.35
N PRO A 106 23.18 14.86 10.87
CA PRO A 106 22.17 14.16 10.08
C PRO A 106 21.64 15.01 8.93
N VAL A 107 21.14 14.35 7.87
CA VAL A 107 20.47 15.04 6.76
C VAL A 107 19.12 15.56 7.24
N THR A 108 18.94 16.87 7.26
CA THR A 108 17.68 17.52 7.65
C THR A 108 17.03 18.21 6.45
N GLY A 109 15.71 18.03 6.27
CA GLY A 109 14.96 18.53 5.11
C GLY A 109 14.57 17.42 4.14
N ASP A 110 13.91 17.78 3.04
CA ASP A 110 13.48 16.79 2.03
C ASP A 110 14.68 16.31 1.19
N ILE A 111 14.76 15.00 0.94
CA ILE A 111 15.79 14.41 0.07
C ILE A 111 15.17 14.13 -1.29
N PHE A 112 15.74 14.75 -2.33
CA PHE A 112 15.36 14.53 -3.73
C PHE A 112 16.38 13.59 -4.37
N ILE A 113 15.94 12.41 -4.80
CA ILE A 113 16.78 11.43 -5.49
C ILE A 113 16.47 11.55 -6.99
N LYS A 114 17.49 11.95 -7.79
CA LYS A 114 17.48 12.39 -9.22
C LYS A 114 17.23 13.89 -9.42
N ASP A 115 17.26 14.35 -10.68
CA ASP A 115 17.13 15.77 -11.03
C ASP A 115 15.72 16.33 -10.75
N SER A 116 15.59 17.67 -10.78
CA SER A 116 14.34 18.38 -10.49
C SER A 116 13.18 18.07 -11.45
N SER A 117 13.42 17.35 -12.54
CA SER A 117 12.44 17.02 -13.57
C SER A 117 11.91 15.59 -13.43
N ASN A 118 12.65 14.67 -12.78
CA ASN A 118 12.27 13.27 -12.57
C ASN A 118 12.78 12.73 -11.22
N TYR A 119 12.27 13.23 -10.11
CA TYR A 119 12.75 12.87 -8.77
C TYR A 119 11.82 11.96 -7.97
N THR A 120 12.43 11.22 -7.04
CA THR A 120 11.75 10.66 -5.86
C THR A 120 12.02 11.59 -4.69
N GLN A 121 10.96 12.07 -4.03
CA GLN A 121 11.05 13.00 -2.90
C GLN A 121 10.73 12.28 -1.59
N LEU A 122 11.57 12.55 -0.60
CA LEU A 122 11.48 11.98 0.72
C LEU A 122 11.15 13.11 1.70
N THR A 123 9.91 13.17 2.17
CA THR A 123 9.45 14.24 3.06
C THR A 123 9.10 13.72 4.45
N SER A 124 9.01 14.63 5.41
CA SER A 124 8.64 14.33 6.81
C SER A 124 7.29 13.62 7.01
N GLN A 125 6.46 13.46 5.97
CA GLN A 125 5.14 12.82 6.05
C GLN A 125 5.05 11.44 5.38
N TYR A 126 6.08 10.96 4.68
CA TYR A 126 6.06 9.69 3.96
C TYR A 126 7.31 8.85 4.27
N ILE A 127 7.12 7.57 4.63
CA ILE A 127 8.21 6.61 4.92
C ILE A 127 8.36 5.60 3.75
N PHE A 128 9.61 5.19 3.52
CA PHE A 128 10.28 4.88 2.24
C PHE A 128 10.25 3.41 1.74
N SER A 129 10.74 3.27 0.49
CA SER A 129 11.88 2.40 0.07
C SER A 129 11.55 1.10 -0.65
N ALA A 130 12.12 0.96 -1.85
CA ALA A 130 12.55 -0.32 -2.40
C ALA A 130 14.09 -0.35 -2.31
N ASP A 131 14.64 -1.32 -1.59
CA ASP A 131 16.03 -1.74 -1.74
C ASP A 131 16.08 -3.19 -2.27
N ASN A 132 17.29 -3.70 -2.50
CA ASN A 132 17.58 -4.96 -3.20
C ASN A 132 17.08 -6.25 -2.50
N SER A 133 16.13 -6.14 -1.56
CA SER A 133 15.50 -7.28 -0.89
C SER A 133 13.97 -7.33 -1.01
N ASP A 134 13.36 -6.54 -1.91
CA ASP A 134 11.95 -6.61 -2.29
C ASP A 134 10.96 -6.38 -1.13
N THR A 135 10.41 -5.16 -1.02
CA THR A 135 8.99 -4.84 -0.70
C THR A 135 8.84 -3.36 -0.32
N GLY A 136 8.34 -2.54 -1.27
CA GLY A 136 7.88 -1.18 -1.00
C GLY A 136 6.36 -1.11 -1.11
N SER A 137 5.66 -0.81 -0.02
CA SER A 137 4.21 -0.57 -0.06
C SER A 137 3.91 0.84 -0.57
N LEU A 138 3.20 0.95 -1.68
CA LEU A 138 2.70 2.22 -2.21
C LEU A 138 1.24 2.40 -1.77
N LEU A 139 0.96 3.47 -1.02
CA LEU A 139 -0.39 3.95 -0.79
C LEU A 139 -0.73 4.98 -1.88
N GLY A 140 -1.52 4.59 -2.87
CA GLY A 140 -2.13 5.50 -3.86
C GLY A 140 -3.61 5.75 -3.57
N SER A 141 -4.24 6.69 -4.29
CA SER A 141 -5.68 7.00 -4.18
C SER A 141 -6.63 5.83 -4.50
N ASP A 142 -6.10 4.78 -5.14
CA ASP A 142 -6.88 3.66 -5.68
C ASP A 142 -6.52 2.29 -5.06
N GLY A 143 -5.71 2.26 -3.99
CA GLY A 143 -5.47 1.04 -3.19
C GLY A 143 -4.02 0.80 -2.76
N ILE A 144 -3.80 -0.36 -2.15
CA ILE A 144 -2.50 -0.86 -1.67
C ILE A 144 -1.92 -1.79 -2.75
N LYS A 145 -0.75 -1.43 -3.30
CA LYS A 145 0.00 -2.29 -4.22
C LYS A 145 1.20 -2.91 -3.51
N PHE A 146 1.31 -4.23 -3.59
CA PHE A 146 2.48 -4.99 -3.14
C PHE A 146 3.33 -5.30 -4.37
N ILE A 147 4.49 -4.65 -4.48
CA ILE A 147 5.43 -4.85 -5.59
C ILE A 147 6.59 -5.71 -5.07
N GLU A 148 6.85 -6.85 -5.72
CA GLU A 148 8.16 -7.50 -5.79
C GLU A 148 8.65 -7.46 -7.25
N ILE A 149 9.98 -7.53 -7.47
CA ILE A 149 10.58 -7.40 -8.80
C ILE A 149 10.35 -8.67 -9.66
N GLY A 150 9.71 -8.49 -10.82
CA GLY A 150 9.67 -9.47 -11.92
C GLY A 150 8.30 -9.61 -12.58
N SER A 151 7.23 -9.42 -11.80
CA SER A 151 5.83 -9.41 -12.22
C SER A 151 4.99 -9.11 -10.98
N ASP A 152 3.87 -8.38 -11.09
CA ASP A 152 3.04 -8.04 -9.91
C ASP A 152 2.56 -9.33 -9.21
N VAL A 153 3.02 -9.62 -7.99
CA VAL A 153 2.57 -10.84 -7.28
C VAL A 153 1.11 -10.71 -6.86
N ALA A 154 0.70 -9.55 -6.33
CA ALA A 154 -0.70 -9.27 -6.01
C ALA A 154 -0.95 -7.76 -5.87
N SER A 155 -1.99 -7.25 -6.51
CA SER A 155 -2.49 -5.88 -6.32
C SER A 155 -3.89 -5.92 -5.73
N ILE A 156 -4.16 -5.05 -4.74
CA ILE A 156 -5.51 -4.84 -4.20
C ILE A 156 -6.04 -3.55 -4.82
N SER A 157 -7.09 -3.67 -5.63
CA SER A 157 -7.70 -2.54 -6.36
C SER A 157 -9.23 -2.56 -6.22
N LYS A 158 -9.91 -1.55 -6.79
CA LYS A 158 -11.37 -1.52 -6.94
C LYS A 158 -11.91 -2.73 -7.73
N SER A 159 -11.07 -3.40 -8.51
CA SER A 159 -11.42 -4.60 -9.28
C SER A 159 -11.13 -5.91 -8.54
N GLY A 160 -10.67 -5.85 -7.28
CA GLY A 160 -10.35 -7.02 -6.46
C GLY A 160 -8.85 -7.25 -6.25
N ILE A 161 -8.50 -8.46 -5.80
CA ILE A 161 -7.12 -8.94 -5.64
C ILE A 161 -6.68 -9.58 -6.96
N VAL A 162 -5.66 -9.03 -7.61
CA VAL A 162 -5.18 -9.49 -8.93
C VAL A 162 -3.72 -9.90 -8.84
N THR A 163 -3.37 -11.12 -9.25
CA THR A 163 -2.03 -11.71 -9.15
C THR A 163 -1.50 -12.10 -10.53
N GLN A 164 -0.19 -11.93 -10.80
CA GLN A 164 0.41 -12.40 -12.06
C GLN A 164 0.88 -13.87 -12.03
N GLY A 165 0.92 -14.50 -10.84
CA GLY A 165 1.20 -15.94 -10.71
C GLY A 165 -0.03 -16.83 -10.90
N GLU A 166 0.19 -18.15 -11.08
CA GLU A 166 -0.90 -19.15 -11.19
C GLU A 166 -1.75 -19.26 -9.92
N SER A 167 -1.23 -18.82 -8.77
CA SER A 167 -1.93 -18.87 -7.49
C SER A 167 -1.52 -17.74 -6.55
N PHE A 168 -2.42 -17.41 -5.62
CA PHE A 168 -2.15 -16.55 -4.48
C PHE A 168 -2.60 -17.26 -3.20
N THR A 169 -1.84 -17.11 -2.12
CA THR A 169 -2.09 -17.84 -0.86
C THR A 169 -2.43 -16.87 0.26
N ILE A 170 -3.63 -17.03 0.86
CA ILE A 170 -4.00 -16.40 2.14
C ILE A 170 -3.91 -17.47 3.23
N THR A 171 -3.09 -17.25 4.26
CA THR A 171 -2.89 -18.20 5.36
C THR A 171 -3.14 -17.58 6.73
N CYS A 172 -3.61 -18.40 7.68
CA CYS A 172 -3.77 -18.05 9.08
C CYS A 172 -3.22 -19.18 9.95
N ASN A 173 -2.22 -18.89 10.78
CA ASN A 173 -1.58 -19.88 11.66
C ASN A 173 -2.31 -20.07 13.01
N LYS A 174 -3.56 -19.61 13.13
CA LYS A 174 -4.37 -19.74 14.34
C LYS A 174 -5.37 -20.89 14.18
N PRO A 175 -5.24 -22.00 14.94
CA PRO A 175 -6.06 -23.20 14.74
C PRO A 175 -7.55 -23.02 15.04
N LYS A 176 -7.95 -21.93 15.71
CA LYS A 176 -9.34 -21.56 15.97
C LYS A 176 -9.85 -20.38 15.12
N SER A 177 -9.06 -19.94 14.13
CA SER A 177 -9.49 -18.86 13.24
C SER A 177 -10.59 -19.37 12.31
N ARG A 178 -11.56 -18.49 12.02
CA ARG A 178 -12.67 -18.76 11.10
C ARG A 178 -12.30 -18.59 9.62
N GLY A 179 -11.05 -18.27 9.30
CA GLY A 179 -10.60 -18.02 7.92
C GLY A 179 -11.22 -16.75 7.34
N LEU A 180 -11.63 -16.79 6.07
CA LEU A 180 -12.33 -15.70 5.38
C LEU A 180 -13.81 -15.72 5.77
N ILE A 181 -14.33 -14.60 6.27
CA ILE A 181 -15.74 -14.45 6.68
C ILE A 181 -16.39 -13.30 5.91
N GLY A 182 -17.54 -13.58 5.28
CA GLY A 182 -18.42 -12.56 4.75
C GLY A 182 -19.23 -11.91 5.88
N TYR A 183 -19.63 -10.64 5.68
CA TYR A 183 -20.53 -9.95 6.59
C TYR A 183 -22.02 -10.26 6.31
N TYR A 184 -22.35 -10.56 5.06
CA TYR A 184 -23.70 -10.93 4.61
C TYR A 184 -23.75 -12.39 4.14
N ASP A 185 -24.96 -12.95 4.10
CA ASP A 185 -25.23 -14.23 3.43
C ASP A 185 -25.42 -13.99 1.93
N TYR A 186 -24.60 -14.65 1.11
CA TYR A 186 -24.62 -14.52 -0.35
C TYR A 186 -25.13 -15.79 -1.04
N THR A 187 -25.67 -16.77 -0.28
CA THR A 187 -26.03 -18.11 -0.78
C THR A 187 -26.84 -18.06 -2.09
N ASP A 188 -27.82 -17.18 -2.19
CA ASP A 188 -28.73 -17.11 -3.34
C ASP A 188 -28.11 -16.49 -4.61
N ASN A 189 -26.95 -15.84 -4.50
CA ASN A 189 -26.26 -15.17 -5.61
C ASN A 189 -25.04 -15.95 -6.11
N ILE A 190 -24.83 -17.17 -5.62
CA ILE A 190 -23.70 -18.03 -6.02
C ILE A 190 -24.04 -18.73 -7.35
N ASP A 191 -23.21 -18.52 -8.36
CA ASP A 191 -23.29 -19.18 -9.67
C ASP A 191 -22.19 -20.25 -9.84
N GLU A 192 -22.23 -20.99 -10.97
CA GLU A 192 -21.37 -22.15 -11.24
C GLU A 192 -19.85 -21.87 -11.15
N LEU A 193 -19.42 -20.64 -11.45
CA LEU A 193 -18.00 -20.25 -11.47
C LEU A 193 -17.53 -19.62 -10.15
N ASP A 194 -18.41 -19.44 -9.18
CA ASP A 194 -18.05 -18.80 -7.92
C ASP A 194 -17.26 -19.74 -7.01
N TYR A 195 -16.23 -19.19 -6.37
CA TYR A 195 -15.49 -19.91 -5.36
C TYR A 195 -16.30 -19.99 -4.06
N VAL A 196 -16.63 -21.22 -3.65
CA VAL A 196 -17.26 -21.50 -2.36
C VAL A 196 -16.47 -22.61 -1.66
N GLN A 197 -16.23 -22.47 -0.36
CA GLN A 197 -15.53 -23.53 0.38
C GLN A 197 -16.38 -24.81 0.40
N LYS A 198 -15.84 -25.91 -0.14
CA LYS A 198 -16.52 -27.19 -0.43
C LYS A 198 -17.41 -27.74 0.69
N LYS A 199 -17.12 -27.44 1.97
CA LYS A 199 -17.95 -27.88 3.10
C LYS A 199 -19.37 -27.27 3.10
N TYR A 200 -19.61 -26.20 2.35
CA TYR A 200 -20.93 -25.57 2.20
C TYR A 200 -21.72 -26.00 0.95
N ILE A 201 -21.06 -26.55 -0.09
CA ILE A 201 -21.72 -26.92 -1.36
C ILE A 201 -22.35 -28.31 -1.32
N ASP A 202 -21.64 -29.32 -0.81
CA ASP A 202 -22.10 -30.71 -0.96
C ASP A 202 -23.44 -30.99 -0.24
N LYS A 203 -23.77 -30.21 0.80
CA LYS A 203 -25.05 -30.30 1.52
C LYS A 203 -26.14 -29.32 1.04
N LYS A 204 -25.79 -28.14 0.50
CA LYS A 204 -26.79 -27.15 0.07
C LYS A 204 -27.14 -27.22 -1.42
N SER A 205 -26.21 -27.56 -2.31
CA SER A 205 -26.45 -27.53 -3.76
C SER A 205 -27.25 -28.73 -4.31
N SER A 206 -27.41 -29.81 -3.53
CA SER A 206 -28.26 -30.94 -3.94
C SER A 206 -29.76 -30.70 -3.67
N TYR A 207 -30.11 -29.71 -2.83
CA TYR A 207 -31.47 -29.48 -2.36
C TYR A 207 -31.88 -28.01 -2.55
N SER A 208 -32.68 -27.73 -3.58
CA SER A 208 -33.30 -26.42 -3.76
C SER A 208 -34.42 -26.23 -2.74
N LYS A 209 -34.27 -25.26 -1.83
CA LYS A 209 -35.34 -24.80 -0.93
C LYS A 209 -36.39 -23.95 -1.66
N THR A 210 -36.15 -23.62 -2.92
CA THR A 210 -37.06 -22.80 -3.71
C THR A 210 -38.21 -23.64 -4.19
N GLU A 211 -39.43 -23.20 -3.89
CA GLU A 211 -40.62 -23.79 -4.45
C GLU A 211 -40.69 -23.51 -5.95
N ILE A 212 -40.87 -24.56 -6.74
CA ILE A 212 -40.97 -24.48 -8.20
C ILE A 212 -42.41 -24.76 -8.58
N LYS A 213 -43.06 -23.77 -9.20
CA LYS A 213 -44.34 -23.98 -9.88
C LYS A 213 -44.08 -24.86 -11.10
N THR A 214 -44.63 -26.07 -11.10
CA THR A 214 -44.51 -26.97 -12.25
C THR A 214 -45.52 -26.58 -13.32
N ASN A 215 -45.32 -27.06 -14.55
CA ASN A 215 -46.31 -26.93 -15.61
C ASN A 215 -47.45 -27.98 -15.48
N GLY A 216 -47.37 -28.87 -14.49
CA GLY A 216 -48.34 -29.93 -14.26
C GLY A 216 -49.61 -29.44 -13.55
N LYS A 217 -50.72 -30.11 -13.85
CA LYS A 217 -52.00 -29.95 -13.14
C LYS A 217 -52.37 -31.28 -12.47
N TRP A 218 -52.86 -31.22 -11.24
CA TRP A 218 -53.44 -32.38 -10.58
C TRP A 218 -54.82 -32.71 -11.15
N ILE A 219 -55.39 -33.86 -10.81
CA ILE A 219 -56.67 -34.34 -11.35
C ILE A 219 -57.85 -33.36 -11.13
N ASN A 220 -57.74 -32.44 -10.17
CA ASN A 220 -58.71 -31.38 -9.89
C ASN A 220 -58.40 -30.04 -10.60
N GLY A 221 -57.44 -30.01 -11.53
CA GLY A 221 -57.05 -28.83 -12.30
C GLY A 221 -56.14 -27.83 -11.57
N LYS A 222 -55.77 -28.10 -10.32
CA LYS A 222 -54.87 -27.23 -9.54
C LYS A 222 -53.41 -27.40 -9.95
N THR A 223 -52.64 -26.32 -9.82
CA THR A 223 -51.22 -26.33 -10.17
C THR A 223 -50.44 -27.20 -9.19
N ILE A 224 -49.49 -27.97 -9.72
CA ILE A 224 -48.56 -28.76 -8.91
C ILE A 224 -47.32 -27.90 -8.62
N TYR A 225 -46.90 -27.89 -7.36
CA TYR A 225 -45.68 -27.25 -6.89
C TYR A 225 -44.73 -28.34 -6.39
N THR A 226 -43.43 -28.15 -6.62
CA THR A 226 -42.38 -29.02 -6.12
C THR A 226 -41.47 -28.22 -5.19
N LYS A 227 -41.17 -28.76 -4.02
CA LYS A 227 -40.19 -28.17 -3.10
C LYS A 227 -39.43 -29.26 -2.37
N THR A 228 -38.11 -29.06 -2.22
CA THR A 228 -37.24 -29.94 -1.45
C THR A 228 -36.76 -29.21 -0.20
N VAL A 229 -36.82 -29.89 0.94
CA VAL A 229 -36.35 -29.39 2.23
C VAL A 229 -35.37 -30.39 2.82
N PHE A 230 -34.39 -29.86 3.55
CA PHE A 230 -33.35 -30.62 4.21
C PHE A 230 -33.34 -30.26 5.68
N TYR A 231 -33.39 -31.29 6.52
CA TYR A 231 -33.36 -31.18 7.98
C TYR A 231 -32.14 -31.92 8.52
N ASP A 232 -31.25 -31.21 9.20
CA ASP A 232 -30.07 -31.75 9.92
C ASP A 232 -30.23 -31.69 11.45
N GLU A 233 -31.35 -31.17 11.93
CA GLU A 233 -31.71 -31.12 13.35
C GLU A 233 -33.11 -31.72 13.53
N ILE A 234 -33.16 -33.03 13.77
CA ILE A 234 -34.44 -33.71 13.98
C ILE A 234 -34.84 -33.62 15.45
N PRO A 235 -36.06 -33.21 15.79
CA PRO A 235 -36.51 -33.21 17.17
C PRO A 235 -36.43 -34.61 17.78
N GLN A 236 -36.07 -34.69 19.07
CA GLN A 236 -35.92 -35.95 19.80
C GLN A 236 -37.15 -36.86 19.70
N ASN A 237 -38.35 -36.29 19.57
CA ASN A 237 -39.61 -37.01 19.43
C ASN A 237 -39.91 -37.53 18.01
N GLY A 238 -39.04 -37.24 17.03
CA GLY A 238 -39.18 -37.68 15.64
C GLY A 238 -40.29 -36.97 14.87
N ILE A 239 -40.80 -35.85 15.39
CA ILE A 239 -41.85 -35.05 14.75
C ILE A 239 -41.22 -33.81 14.14
N ILE A 240 -41.33 -33.67 12.82
CA ILE A 240 -40.84 -32.52 12.07
C ILE A 240 -42.05 -31.73 11.57
N GLU A 241 -42.16 -30.48 11.98
CA GLU A 241 -43.28 -29.59 11.62
C GLU A 241 -43.06 -28.95 10.24
N ILE A 242 -43.50 -29.64 9.19
CA ILE A 242 -43.25 -29.23 7.81
C ILE A 242 -44.11 -28.06 7.33
N TYR A 243 -45.21 -27.73 8.03
CA TYR A 243 -46.05 -26.57 7.67
C TYR A 243 -45.30 -25.23 7.73
N LYS A 244 -44.14 -25.19 8.39
CA LYS A 244 -43.24 -24.02 8.44
C LYS A 244 -42.44 -23.84 7.15
N ASP A 245 -42.22 -24.93 6.43
CA ASP A 245 -41.41 -24.95 5.21
C ASP A 245 -42.27 -25.07 3.96
N PHE A 246 -43.49 -25.59 4.06
CA PHE A 246 -44.41 -25.72 2.93
C PHE A 246 -45.70 -24.94 3.21
N ASP A 247 -45.90 -23.85 2.48
CA ASP A 247 -47.03 -22.95 2.71
C ASP A 247 -48.30 -23.45 2.03
N ASN A 248 -49.40 -23.45 2.79
CA ASN A 248 -50.77 -23.66 2.30
C ASN A 248 -50.97 -24.97 1.50
N ILE A 249 -50.31 -26.06 1.88
CA ILE A 249 -50.53 -27.38 1.26
C ILE A 249 -52.02 -27.73 1.36
N GLU A 250 -52.64 -28.05 0.23
CA GLU A 250 -53.96 -28.69 0.19
C GLU A 250 -53.84 -30.20 0.00
N THR A 251 -53.03 -30.67 -0.94
CA THR A 251 -52.89 -32.11 -1.21
C THR A 251 -51.44 -32.44 -1.51
N ILE A 252 -50.88 -33.39 -0.77
CA ILE A 252 -49.61 -34.02 -1.11
C ILE A 252 -49.89 -35.05 -2.19
N ILE A 253 -49.29 -34.86 -3.36
CA ILE A 253 -49.44 -35.71 -4.55
C ILE A 253 -48.45 -36.86 -4.49
N SER A 254 -47.19 -36.53 -4.23
CA SER A 254 -46.10 -37.49 -4.15
C SER A 254 -45.06 -37.00 -3.16
N ASN A 255 -44.24 -37.93 -2.68
CA ASN A 255 -43.12 -37.64 -1.81
C ASN A 255 -41.90 -38.48 -2.21
N GLN A 256 -40.73 -37.88 -2.07
CA GLN A 256 -39.45 -38.57 -2.11
C GLN A 256 -38.71 -38.18 -0.84
N MET A 257 -38.15 -39.18 -0.15
CA MET A 257 -37.43 -38.94 1.09
C MET A 257 -36.16 -39.75 1.17
N PHE A 258 -35.16 -39.19 1.83
CA PHE A 258 -33.89 -39.82 2.12
C PHE A 258 -33.51 -39.55 3.58
N THR A 259 -33.07 -40.58 4.29
CA THR A 259 -32.70 -40.48 5.71
C THR A 259 -31.33 -41.08 5.91
N GLU A 260 -30.47 -40.36 6.62
CA GLU A 260 -29.17 -40.84 7.09
C GLU A 260 -29.15 -40.84 8.62
N TRP A 261 -28.82 -41.99 9.20
CA TRP A 261 -28.71 -42.19 10.63
C TRP A 261 -27.52 -43.10 10.93
N TRP A 262 -26.33 -42.52 10.89
CA TRP A 262 -25.04 -43.19 11.00
C TRP A 262 -24.78 -43.78 12.39
N ALA A 263 -25.41 -43.22 13.43
CA ALA A 263 -25.37 -43.81 14.76
C ALA A 263 -25.93 -45.24 14.81
N ASN A 264 -26.74 -45.64 13.82
CA ASN A 264 -27.25 -47.00 13.66
C ASN A 264 -26.85 -47.63 12.31
N GLU A 265 -25.92 -47.02 11.57
CA GLU A 265 -25.49 -47.47 10.24
C GLU A 265 -26.65 -47.58 9.23
N ILE A 266 -27.64 -46.69 9.34
CA ILE A 266 -28.82 -46.66 8.47
C ILE A 266 -28.70 -45.53 7.45
N ALA A 267 -28.85 -45.84 6.17
CA ALA A 267 -29.11 -44.87 5.11
C ALA A 267 -30.09 -45.45 4.11
N PHE A 268 -31.21 -44.77 3.85
CA PHE A 268 -32.25 -45.30 2.98
C PHE A 268 -33.11 -44.23 2.31
N ALA A 269 -33.68 -44.61 1.18
CA ALA A 269 -34.69 -43.83 0.47
C ALA A 269 -36.08 -44.47 0.64
N GLY A 270 -37.09 -43.65 0.91
CA GLY A 270 -38.48 -44.06 1.05
C GLY A 270 -38.99 -44.08 2.49
N ASN A 271 -40.22 -44.58 2.67
CA ASN A 271 -41.01 -44.37 3.89
C ASN A 271 -40.77 -45.43 4.97
N GLN A 272 -39.93 -46.43 4.69
CA GLN A 272 -39.67 -47.53 5.59
C GLN A 272 -38.27 -48.07 5.39
N TRP A 273 -37.62 -48.45 6.50
CA TRP A 273 -36.40 -49.25 6.50
C TRP A 273 -36.63 -50.55 7.26
N ASN A 274 -36.44 -51.68 6.58
CA ASN A 274 -36.50 -53.06 7.13
C ASN A 274 -37.75 -53.42 7.95
N GLY A 275 -38.84 -52.65 7.87
CA GLY A 275 -40.03 -52.85 8.70
C GLY A 275 -39.84 -52.46 10.15
N GLU A 276 -38.79 -51.71 10.44
CA GLU A 276 -38.43 -51.27 11.79
C GLU A 276 -38.63 -49.77 11.94
N LEU A 277 -38.17 -49.00 10.96
CA LEU A 277 -38.33 -47.56 10.92
C LEU A 277 -39.40 -47.21 9.89
N PHE A 278 -40.35 -46.36 10.28
CA PHE A 278 -41.43 -45.87 9.43
C PHE A 278 -41.46 -44.35 9.45
N ILE A 279 -41.67 -43.75 8.29
CA ILE A 279 -41.83 -42.31 8.10
C ILE A 279 -43.22 -42.07 7.51
N SER A 280 -44.06 -41.39 8.28
CA SER A 280 -45.39 -40.97 7.83
C SER A 280 -45.42 -39.46 7.67
N ILE A 281 -46.19 -39.00 6.67
CA ILE A 281 -46.26 -37.59 6.30
C ILE A 281 -47.73 -37.21 6.14
N ASN A 282 -48.07 -36.02 6.64
CA ASN A 282 -49.31 -35.32 6.32
C ASN A 282 -49.00 -33.85 6.05
N GLN A 283 -50.02 -33.03 5.80
CA GLN A 283 -49.87 -31.61 5.46
C GLN A 283 -49.16 -30.77 6.55
N MET A 284 -49.17 -31.24 7.80
CA MET A 284 -48.65 -30.50 8.95
C MET A 284 -47.27 -30.99 9.37
N LEU A 285 -47.03 -32.29 9.36
CA LEU A 285 -45.84 -32.88 9.94
C LEU A 285 -45.37 -34.15 9.24
N VAL A 286 -44.09 -34.45 9.44
CA VAL A 286 -43.48 -35.77 9.27
C VAL A 286 -43.37 -36.40 10.66
N ARG A 287 -43.64 -37.69 10.76
CA ARG A 287 -43.39 -38.50 11.96
C ARG A 287 -42.51 -39.69 11.61
N ILE A 288 -41.37 -39.77 12.29
CA ILE A 288 -40.44 -40.88 12.25
C ILE A 288 -40.70 -41.77 13.47
N LEU A 289 -40.85 -43.07 13.23
CA LEU A 289 -41.14 -44.05 14.27
C LEU A 289 -40.31 -45.33 14.07
N ASN A 290 -39.49 -45.68 15.06
CA ASN A 290 -38.87 -46.99 15.18
C ASN A 290 -39.76 -47.89 16.05
N VAL A 291 -40.31 -48.96 15.46
CA VAL A 291 -41.21 -49.88 16.18
C VAL A 291 -40.47 -50.93 17.00
N LYS A 292 -39.19 -51.19 16.71
CA LYS A 292 -38.36 -52.12 17.49
C LYS A 292 -37.78 -51.47 18.74
N ILE A 293 -37.51 -50.18 18.70
CA ILE A 293 -36.95 -49.42 19.82
C ILE A 293 -37.91 -48.28 20.18
N PRO A 294 -38.90 -48.55 21.04
CA PRO A 294 -39.79 -47.51 21.56
C PRO A 294 -38.97 -46.39 22.23
N ASN A 295 -39.37 -45.14 22.03
CA ASN A 295 -38.68 -43.95 22.55
C ASN A 295 -37.23 -43.78 22.05
N SER A 296 -36.96 -44.20 20.81
CA SER A 296 -35.72 -43.83 20.12
C SER A 296 -35.49 -42.32 20.16
N ASP A 297 -34.24 -41.93 20.43
CA ASP A 297 -33.82 -40.53 20.35
C ASP A 297 -33.50 -40.18 18.90
N TYR A 298 -34.48 -39.59 18.21
CA TYR A 298 -34.35 -39.24 16.80
C TYR A 298 -33.48 -38.01 16.56
N SER A 299 -33.06 -37.29 17.61
CA SER A 299 -32.09 -36.19 17.46
C SER A 299 -30.70 -36.65 17.02
N LYS A 300 -30.48 -37.98 17.03
CA LYS A 300 -29.28 -38.62 16.50
C LYS A 300 -29.34 -38.92 15.01
N ILE A 301 -30.46 -38.66 14.33
CA ILE A 301 -30.55 -38.75 12.86
C ILE A 301 -29.70 -37.63 12.28
N ASP A 302 -28.77 -37.97 11.39
CA ASP A 302 -27.81 -37.05 10.82
C ASP A 302 -28.45 -36.14 9.76
N SER A 303 -29.38 -36.70 8.97
CA SER A 303 -30.12 -35.92 7.98
C SER A 303 -31.44 -36.57 7.57
N PHE A 304 -32.41 -35.72 7.25
CA PHE A 304 -33.66 -36.08 6.58
C PHE A 304 -33.94 -35.09 5.45
N THR A 305 -34.04 -35.61 4.23
CA THR A 305 -34.43 -34.85 3.05
C THR A 305 -35.85 -35.22 2.67
N LEU A 306 -36.68 -34.21 2.38
CA LEU A 306 -38.04 -34.39 1.89
C LEU A 306 -38.29 -33.54 0.64
N THR A 307 -38.65 -34.19 -0.46
CA THR A 307 -39.22 -33.53 -1.64
C THR A 307 -40.72 -33.84 -1.68
N LEU A 308 -41.54 -32.81 -1.79
CA LEU A 308 -42.97 -32.95 -2.01
C LEU A 308 -43.37 -32.40 -3.38
N GLU A 309 -44.25 -33.12 -4.06
CA GLU A 309 -45.14 -32.54 -5.06
C GLU A 309 -46.51 -32.32 -4.42
N TYR A 310 -47.09 -31.14 -4.55
CA TYR A 310 -48.32 -30.80 -3.87
C TYR A 310 -49.14 -29.72 -4.58
N THR A 311 -50.44 -29.66 -4.28
CA THR A 311 -51.31 -28.53 -4.61
C THR A 311 -51.45 -27.58 -3.43
N LYS A 312 -51.82 -26.32 -3.71
CA LYS A 312 -52.10 -25.32 -2.67
C LYS A 312 -53.59 -25.04 -2.49
N LEU A 313 -53.94 -24.58 -1.29
CA LEU A 313 -55.28 -24.05 -0.99
C LEU A 313 -55.56 -22.78 -1.81
N THR A 314 -54.53 -21.95 -1.98
CA THR A 314 -54.53 -20.70 -2.76
C THR A 314 -53.28 -20.64 -3.61
N ASP A 315 -53.44 -20.28 -4.90
CA ASP A 315 -52.34 -20.12 -5.87
C ASP A 315 -51.48 -18.87 -5.60
#